data_AF-A0A2H0WAF6-F1
#
_entry.id   AF-A0A2H0WAF6-F1
#
_cell.length_a   1.000
_cell.length_b   1.000
_cell.length_c   1.000
_cell.angle_alpha   90.00
_cell.angle_beta   90.00
_cell.angle_gamma   90.00
#
_symmetry.space_group_name_H-M   'P 1'
#
loop_
_entity.id
_entity.type
_entity.pdbx_description
1 polymer ?
#
loop_
_entity_poly.entity_id
_entity_poly.type
_entity_poly.pdbx_seq_one_letter_code
_entity_poly.pdbx_strand_id
1 'polypeptide(L)'
;MNKFNTKQLLQILPLDENLRKKVVTNFDSFSEDQKLALKKLSWIMFFELYTNKIKEEFEKTLYEISQEKGDLKANLYQEIEENVLNKLKQILLQKADKKAVEKIRAELKKQVELS
;
A
#
# COMPACT_ATOMS: atom_id res chain seq x y z
N MET A 1 10.25 -5.65 -10.84
CA MET A 1 9.20 -5.04 -10.00
C MET A 1 9.79 -4.42 -8.71
N ASN A 2 10.85 -3.59 -8.83
CA ASN A 2 11.72 -3.17 -7.70
C ASN A 2 11.52 -1.72 -7.21
N LYS A 3 10.38 -1.07 -7.47
CA LYS A 3 10.22 0.36 -7.16
C LYS A 3 9.85 0.69 -5.71
N PHE A 4 9.36 -0.28 -4.91
CA PHE A 4 8.88 -0.02 -3.55
C PHE A 4 9.76 -0.65 -2.47
N ASN A 5 10.10 0.12 -1.44
CA ASN A 5 10.85 -0.34 -0.29
C ASN A 5 9.93 -0.86 0.83
N THR A 6 10.49 -1.59 1.80
CA THR A 6 9.75 -2.20 2.91
C THR A 6 8.93 -1.18 3.72
N LYS A 7 9.48 0.01 3.99
CA LYS A 7 8.77 1.08 4.72
C LYS A 7 7.53 1.58 3.97
N GLN A 8 7.58 1.63 2.63
CA GLN A 8 6.46 2.00 1.78
C GLN A 8 5.38 0.91 1.79
N LEU A 9 5.76 -0.37 1.66
CA LEU A 9 4.80 -1.48 1.73
C LEU A 9 4.05 -1.47 3.06
N LEU A 10 4.75 -1.27 4.19
CA LEU A 10 4.13 -1.18 5.51
C LEU A 10 3.06 -0.09 5.64
N GLN A 11 3.01 0.93 4.76
CA GLN A 11 1.98 1.98 4.80
C GLN A 11 0.60 1.55 4.29
N ILE A 12 0.56 0.51 3.44
CA ILE A 12 -0.68 0.05 2.80
C ILE A 12 -1.20 -1.26 3.39
N LEU A 13 -0.35 -1.97 4.13
CA LEU A 13 -0.76 -3.18 4.81
C LEU A 13 -1.78 -2.86 5.92
N PRO A 14 -2.76 -3.76 6.13
CA PRO A 14 -3.78 -3.64 7.18
C PRO A 14 -3.19 -3.98 8.56
N LEU A 15 -2.14 -3.25 8.95
CA LEU A 15 -1.49 -3.35 10.25
C LEU A 15 -2.08 -2.31 11.20
N ASP A 16 -2.15 -2.67 12.48
CA ASP A 16 -2.40 -1.72 13.58
C ASP A 16 -1.46 -0.50 13.46
N GLU A 17 -2.00 0.69 13.69
CA GLU A 17 -1.27 1.93 13.47
C GLU A 17 -0.08 2.08 14.43
N ASN A 18 -0.25 1.65 15.68
CA ASN A 18 0.82 1.70 16.68
C ASN A 18 1.93 0.71 16.33
N LEU A 19 1.57 -0.51 15.92
CA LEU A 19 2.51 -1.51 15.44
C LEU A 19 3.28 -0.98 14.21
N ARG A 20 2.58 -0.42 13.23
CA ARG A 20 3.19 0.16 12.03
C ARG A 20 4.17 1.27 12.37
N LYS A 21 3.79 2.21 13.25
CA LYS A 21 4.67 3.29 13.71
C LYS A 21 5.92 2.73 14.39
N LYS A 22 5.77 1.81 15.34
CA LYS A 22 6.90 1.15 16.02
C LYS A 22 7.87 0.49 15.04
N VAL A 23 7.34 -0.28 14.09
CA VAL A 23 8.16 -1.00 13.11
C VAL A 23 8.87 -0.02 12.16
N VAL A 24 8.19 1.02 11.68
CA VAL A 24 8.79 1.99 10.75
C VAL A 24 9.86 2.83 11.44
N THR A 25 9.64 3.26 12.68
CA THR A 25 10.60 4.06 13.46
C THR A 25 11.85 3.27 13.80
N ASN A 26 11.70 2.00 14.19
CA ASN A 26 12.82 1.15 14.59
C ASN A 26 13.46 0.39 13.42
N PHE A 27 12.95 0.53 12.19
CA PHE A 27 13.43 -0.24 11.05
C PHE A 27 14.93 -0.08 10.80
N ASP A 28 15.48 1.11 11.02
CA ASP A 28 16.89 1.38 10.75
C ASP A 28 17.82 0.78 11.82
N SER A 29 17.29 0.53 13.03
CA SER A 29 18.02 -0.14 14.12
C SER A 29 17.91 -1.66 14.10
N PHE A 30 17.10 -2.23 13.19
CA PHE A 30 17.00 -3.67 13.03
C PHE A 30 18.27 -4.27 12.41
N SER A 31 18.57 -5.52 12.77
CA SER A 31 19.61 -6.29 12.09
C SER A 31 19.22 -6.56 10.64
N GLU A 32 20.20 -6.90 9.80
CA GLU A 32 19.93 -7.22 8.40
C GLU A 32 18.99 -8.43 8.24
N ASP A 33 19.10 -9.44 9.10
CA ASP A 33 18.18 -10.57 9.13
C ASP A 33 16.75 -10.14 9.45
N GLN A 34 16.58 -9.24 10.42
CA GLN A 34 15.28 -8.69 10.77
C GLN A 34 14.69 -7.86 9.63
N LYS A 35 15.50 -7.02 8.97
CA LYS A 35 15.08 -6.24 7.80
C LYS A 35 14.67 -7.15 6.64
N LEU A 36 15.42 -8.22 6.39
CA LEU A 36 15.12 -9.20 5.35
C LEU A 36 13.83 -9.96 5.65
N ALA A 37 13.65 -10.43 6.89
CA ALA A 37 12.43 -11.11 7.33
C ALA A 37 11.20 -10.19 7.17
N LEU A 38 11.33 -8.94 7.62
CA LEU A 38 10.26 -7.95 7.49
C LEU A 38 9.96 -7.62 6.02
N LYS A 39 10.97 -7.52 5.16
CA LYS A 39 10.80 -7.33 3.72
C LYS A 39 10.00 -8.49 3.11
N LYS A 40 10.37 -9.73 3.40
CA LYS A 40 9.65 -10.93 2.92
C LYS A 40 8.20 -10.91 3.38
N LEU A 41 7.97 -10.70 4.67
CA LEU A 41 6.61 -10.64 5.24
C LEU A 41 5.78 -9.52 4.59
N SER A 42 6.37 -8.35 4.39
CA SER A 42 5.68 -7.20 3.80
C SER A 42 5.23 -7.48 2.36
N TRP A 43 6.05 -8.20 1.58
CA TRP A 43 5.69 -8.64 0.24
C TRP A 43 4.60 -9.71 0.24
N ILE A 44 4.70 -10.72 1.12
CA ILE A 44 3.68 -11.76 1.25
C ILE A 44 2.32 -11.11 1.54
N MET A 45 2.27 -10.24 2.56
CA MET A 45 1.04 -9.54 2.90
C MET A 45 0.53 -8.63 1.80
N PHE A 46 1.43 -7.99 1.03
CA PHE A 46 1.04 -7.16 -0.11
C PHE A 46 0.36 -8.00 -1.20
N PHE A 47 0.94 -9.15 -1.55
CA PHE A 47 0.36 -10.05 -2.55
C PHE A 47 -0.97 -10.65 -2.08
N GLU A 48 -1.08 -10.96 -0.79
CA GLU A 48 -2.33 -11.41 -0.19
C GLU A 48 -3.42 -10.33 -0.28
N LEU A 49 -3.09 -9.09 0.09
CA LEU A 49 -4.00 -7.95 -0.04
C LEU A 49 -4.41 -7.70 -1.50
N TYR A 50 -3.44 -7.74 -2.42
CA TYR A 50 -3.66 -7.58 -3.86
C TYR A 50 -4.64 -8.63 -4.40
N THR A 51 -4.36 -9.90 -4.12
CA THR A 51 -5.18 -11.03 -4.57
C THR A 51 -6.60 -10.95 -4.02
N ASN A 52 -6.74 -10.64 -2.72
CA ASN A 52 -8.04 -10.46 -2.09
C ASN A 52 -8.81 -9.28 -2.68
N LYS A 53 -8.14 -8.17 -3.03
CA LYS A 53 -8.79 -7.03 -3.67
C LYS A 53 -9.23 -7.32 -5.10
N ILE A 54 -8.48 -8.10 -5.87
CA ILE A 54 -8.92 -8.58 -7.19
C ILE A 54 -10.19 -9.41 -7.04
N LYS A 55 -10.19 -10.37 -6.10
CA LYS A 55 -11.34 -11.24 -5.86
C LYS A 55 -12.58 -10.43 -5.47
N GLU A 56 -12.45 -9.50 -4.52
CA GLU A 56 -13.53 -8.62 -4.09
C GLU A 56 -14.11 -7.78 -5.24
N GLU A 57 -13.24 -7.12 -6.02
CA GLU A 57 -13.69 -6.30 -7.15
C GLU A 57 -14.31 -7.16 -8.26
N PHE A 58 -13.78 -8.37 -8.50
CA PHE A 58 -14.35 -9.31 -9.46
C PHE A 58 -15.74 -9.79 -9.05
N GLU A 59 -15.91 -10.21 -7.79
CA GLU A 59 -17.21 -10.61 -7.24
C GLU A 59 -18.22 -9.46 -7.30
N LYS A 60 -17.78 -8.24 -6.98
CA LYS A 60 -18.61 -7.04 -7.07
C LYS A 60 -19.05 -6.74 -8.50
N THR A 61 -18.14 -6.79 -9.47
CA THR A 61 -18.47 -6.53 -10.87
C THR A 61 -19.38 -7.62 -11.45
N LEU A 62 -19.18 -8.89 -11.10
CA LEU A 62 -20.10 -9.96 -11.48
C LEU A 62 -21.50 -9.75 -10.91
N TYR A 63 -21.58 -9.30 -9.65
CA TYR A 63 -22.86 -8.96 -9.03
C TYR A 63 -23.55 -7.82 -9.78
N GLU A 64 -22.85 -6.72 -10.09
CA GLU A 64 -23.38 -5.58 -10.85
C GLU A 64 -23.89 -6.02 -12.24
N ILE A 65 -23.10 -6.82 -12.97
CA ILE A 65 -23.49 -7.39 -14.27
C ILE A 65 -24.77 -8.23 -14.15
N SER A 66 -24.89 -9.03 -13.09
CA SER A 66 -26.06 -9.88 -12.86
C SER A 66 -27.35 -9.08 -12.59
N GLN A 67 -27.23 -7.90 -11.98
CA GLN A 67 -28.36 -7.01 -11.69
C GLN A 67 -28.76 -6.16 -12.90
N GLU A 68 -27.78 -5.69 -13.67
CA GLU A 68 -27.99 -4.72 -14.76
C GLU A 68 -28.10 -5.36 -16.16
N LYS A 69 -28.02 -6.69 -16.26
CA LYS A 69 -27.91 -7.44 -17.55
C LYS A 69 -26.74 -6.94 -18.42
N GLY A 70 -25.61 -6.63 -17.79
CA GLY A 70 -24.40 -6.25 -18.50
C GLY A 70 -23.78 -7.43 -19.27
N ASP A 71 -22.91 -7.14 -20.23
CA ASP A 71 -22.15 -8.17 -20.95
C ASP A 71 -20.86 -8.52 -20.20
N LEU A 72 -20.61 -9.81 -20.02
CA LEU A 72 -19.36 -10.32 -19.48
C LEU A 72 -18.25 -10.20 -20.53
N LYS A 73 -17.33 -9.26 -20.34
CA LYS A 73 -16.16 -9.13 -21.21
C LYS A 73 -15.16 -10.28 -20.98
N ALA A 74 -14.56 -10.77 -22.06
CA ALA A 74 -13.55 -11.83 -21.99
C ALA A 74 -12.27 -11.41 -21.22
N ASN A 75 -11.93 -10.12 -21.22
CA ASN A 75 -10.76 -9.57 -20.55
C ASN A 75 -11.07 -8.95 -19.18
N LEU A 76 -12.28 -9.15 -18.63
CA LEU A 76 -12.72 -8.51 -17.39
C LEU A 76 -11.75 -8.72 -16.23
N TYR A 77 -11.24 -9.94 -16.06
CA TYR A 77 -10.31 -10.27 -14.98
C TYR A 77 -9.01 -9.45 -15.08
N GLN A 78 -8.47 -9.30 -16.31
CA GLN A 78 -7.25 -8.52 -16.56
C GLN A 78 -7.49 -7.03 -16.30
N GLU A 79 -8.63 -6.48 -16.74
CA GLU A 79 -9.01 -5.09 -16.46
C GLU A 79 -9.07 -4.82 -14.95
N ILE A 80 -9.67 -5.73 -14.18
CA ILE A 80 -9.76 -5.62 -12.72
C ILE A 80 -8.39 -5.72 -12.06
N GLU A 81 -7.57 -6.67 -12.51
CA GLU A 81 -6.20 -6.84 -12.02
C GLU A 81 -5.37 -5.55 -12.16
N GLU A 82 -5.36 -4.97 -13.36
CA GLU A 82 -4.65 -3.72 -13.64
C GLU A 82 -5.19 -2.55 -12.81
N ASN A 83 -6.52 -2.46 -12.69
CA ASN A 83 -7.17 -1.42 -11.91
C ASN A 83 -6.82 -1.51 -10.42
N VAL A 84 -6.86 -2.71 -9.84
CA VAL A 84 -6.48 -2.94 -8.44
C VAL A 84 -5.00 -2.60 -8.23
N LEU A 85 -4.12 -3.04 -9.14
CA LEU A 85 -2.71 -2.73 -9.06
C LEU A 85 -2.46 -1.22 -9.12
N ASN A 86 -3.15 -0.51 -10.00
CA ASN A 86 -3.04 0.94 -10.15
C ASN A 86 -3.57 1.69 -8.92
N LYS A 87 -4.71 1.26 -8.36
CA LYS A 87 -5.25 1.80 -7.10
C LYS A 87 -4.24 1.63 -5.95
N LEU A 88 -3.65 0.44 -5.79
CA LEU A 88 -2.64 0.19 -4.75
C LEU A 88 -1.37 1.03 -4.95
N LYS A 89 -0.90 1.19 -6.20
CA LYS A 89 0.23 2.08 -6.52
C LYS A 89 -0.09 3.54 -6.19
N GLN A 90 -1.29 4.02 -6.51
CA GLN A 90 -1.70 5.39 -6.18
C GLN A 90 -1.72 5.62 -4.67
N ILE A 91 -2.25 4.68 -3.88
CA ILE A 91 -2.24 4.76 -2.42
C ILE A 91 -0.80 4.83 -1.89
N LEU A 92 0.12 4.03 -2.45
CA LEU A 92 1.53 4.05 -2.09
C LEU A 92 2.17 5.43 -2.37
N LEU A 93 1.90 6.02 -3.53
CA LEU A 93 2.43 7.33 -3.92
C LEU A 93 1.85 8.45 -3.05
N GLN A 94 0.53 8.49 -2.87
CA GLN A 94 -0.14 9.52 -2.06
C GLN A 94 0.29 9.49 -0.59
N LYS A 95 0.48 8.30 -0.01
CA LYS A 95 0.96 8.19 1.38
C LYS A 95 2.43 8.56 1.53
N ALA A 96 3.25 8.37 0.49
CA ALA A 96 4.63 8.84 0.49
C ALA A 96 4.69 10.38 0.48
N ASP A 97 3.90 11.02 -0.38
CA ASP A 97 3.86 12.48 -0.48
C ASP A 97 3.31 13.15 0.79
N LYS A 98 2.25 12.60 1.40
CA LYS A 98 1.71 13.15 2.66
C LYS A 98 2.75 13.17 3.77
N LYS A 99 3.56 12.11 3.91
CA LYS A 99 4.64 12.06 4.90
C LYS A 99 5.80 13.01 4.56
N ALA A 100 6.14 13.17 3.28
CA ALA A 100 7.18 14.11 2.85
C ALA A 100 6.77 15.56 3.18
N VAL A 101 5.52 15.93 2.91
CA VAL A 101 4.97 17.25 3.22
C VAL A 101 4.91 17.51 4.73
N GLU A 102 4.50 16.53 5.54
CA GLU A 102 4.50 16.70 6.99
C GLU A 102 5.90 16.80 7.59
N LYS A 103 6.88 16.07 7.04
CA LYS A 103 8.27 16.18 7.46
C LYS A 103 8.86 17.56 7.15
N ILE A 104 8.60 18.08 5.95
CA ILE A 104 9.01 19.45 5.56
C ILE A 104 8.34 20.50 6.47
N ARG A 105 7.05 20.35 6.79
CA ARG A 105 6.36 21.24 7.75
C ARG A 105 6.98 21.20 9.15
N ALA A 106 7.37 20.03 9.63
CA ALA A 106 8.01 19.88 10.93
C ALA A 106 9.42 20.50 10.96
N GLU A 107 10.18 20.38 9.87
CA GLU A 107 11.50 21.01 9.70
C GLU A 107 11.39 22.54 9.61
N LEU A 108 10.40 23.06 8.86
CA LEU A 108 10.12 24.49 8.77
C LEU A 108 9.71 25.09 10.13
N LYS A 109 8.85 24.40 10.91
CA LYS A 109 8.48 24.86 12.25
C LYS A 109 9.68 24.95 13.19
N LYS A 110 10.59 23.97 13.16
CA LYS A 110 11.81 24.00 13.97
C LYS A 110 12.72 25.19 13.63
N GLN A 111 12.79 25.60 12.36
CA GLN A 111 13.59 26.76 11.97
C GLN A 111 12.95 28.09 12.40
N VAL A 112 11.62 28.17 12.40
CA VAL A 112 10.88 29.36 12.83
C VAL A 112 10.86 29.53 14.36
N GLU A 113 10.92 28.43 15.13
CA GLU A 113 10.99 28.48 16.61
C GLU A 113 12.41 28.70 17.16
N LEU A 114 13.45 28.56 16.32
CA LEU A 114 14.86 28.80 16.66
C LEU A 114 15.38 30.16 16.13
N SER A 115 14.52 30.96 15.51
CA SER A 115 14.79 32.33 15.03
C SER A 115 14.02 33.35 15.87
#